data_AF-A0A0J6KN80-F1
#
_entry.id   AF-A0A0J6KN80-F1
#
_cell.length_a   1.000
_cell.length_b   1.000
_cell.length_c   1.000
_cell.angle_alpha   90.00
_cell.angle_beta   90.00
_cell.angle_gamma   90.00
#
_symmetry.space_group_name_H-M   'P 1'
#
loop_
_entity.id
_entity.type
_entity.pdbx_description
1 polymer ?
#
loop_
_entity_poly.entity_id
_entity_poly.type
_entity_poly.pdbx_seq_one_letter_code
_entity_poly.pdbx_strand_id
1 'polypeptide(L)'
;MPTRPRLPALLPLLLLAACATPPNKPFSDFDQATRKVQLSTGNTLERIQHNARLNAVLTAPNAPLNPDTFRLQTGSGASYDLAPALGQLQATLDTLALYARTLNGLAGDREAEARVDAAAQDLADSIQDLKRQGGNEDAAKILATAADALGRQLTAAQRQAALRKVMATAQPGLELLADNSHRALSMLPAYLTVIRDSLLRHANFSRPPYGSWQRYQFDLAIANRLRELERIEAALQASDQAIQGFPAANRQLLQNLDAPASSLQALRAFAAEARRLRDFYRELPDK
;
A
#
# COMPACT_ATOMS: atom_id res chain seq x y z
N MET A 1 63.22 49.72 20.08
CA MET A 1 63.13 48.24 20.24
C MET A 1 62.42 47.96 21.55
N PRO A 2 61.52 46.95 21.70
CA PRO A 2 60.87 46.11 20.71
C PRO A 2 59.31 45.99 20.88
N THR A 3 58.63 45.90 19.73
CA THR A 3 57.49 45.03 19.35
C THR A 3 56.61 44.33 20.42
N ARG A 4 55.27 44.46 20.35
CA ARG A 4 54.35 43.58 19.59
C ARG A 4 52.85 43.92 19.84
N PRO A 5 51.96 43.66 18.85
CA PRO A 5 50.52 43.96 18.86
C PRO A 5 49.64 42.74 19.20
N ARG A 6 48.37 42.94 19.61
CA ARG A 6 47.26 41.95 19.55
C ARG A 6 45.92 42.69 19.40
N LEU A 7 45.41 42.84 18.17
CA LEU A 7 44.37 42.01 17.51
C LEU A 7 42.96 42.15 18.12
N PRO A 8 41.95 42.58 17.34
CA PRO A 8 40.56 42.65 17.77
C PRO A 8 39.96 41.25 17.87
N ALA A 9 39.15 41.03 18.91
CA ALA A 9 38.34 39.83 19.06
C ALA A 9 37.24 39.82 17.98
N LEU A 10 37.50 39.09 16.90
CA LEU A 10 36.49 38.63 15.95
C LEU A 10 35.55 37.65 16.68
N LEU A 11 34.32 38.08 16.94
CA LEU A 11 33.21 37.18 17.21
C LEU A 11 33.06 36.23 16.00
N PRO A 12 33.07 34.90 16.19
CA PRO A 12 32.63 34.01 15.13
C PRO A 12 31.11 34.09 15.06
N LEU A 13 30.58 34.53 13.91
CA LEU A 13 29.22 34.21 13.50
C LEU A 13 29.08 32.68 13.56
N LEU A 14 28.43 32.18 14.60
CA LEU A 14 27.87 30.84 14.64
C LEU A 14 26.74 30.80 13.61
N LEU A 15 27.10 30.49 12.37
CA LEU A 15 26.21 30.03 11.34
C LEU A 15 25.39 28.88 11.94
N LEU A 16 24.11 29.16 12.15
CA LEU A 16 23.06 28.16 12.22
C LEU A 16 23.19 27.28 10.97
N ALA A 17 23.92 26.17 11.10
CA ALA A 17 23.79 25.04 10.20
C ALA A 17 22.37 24.50 10.41
N ALA A 18 21.39 25.14 9.77
CA ALA A 18 20.12 24.53 9.50
C ALA A 18 20.46 23.19 8.84
N CYS A 19 20.08 22.09 9.50
CA CYS A 19 20.23 20.75 8.96
C CYS A 19 19.46 20.70 7.63
N ALA A 20 20.18 20.97 6.53
CA ALA A 20 19.68 20.82 5.19
C ALA A 20 19.42 19.33 5.03
N THR A 21 18.14 18.95 5.20
CA THR A 21 17.68 17.62 4.85
C THR A 21 18.05 17.44 3.39
N PRO A 22 18.78 16.37 3.01
CA PRO A 22 19.16 16.19 1.62
C PRO A 22 17.88 16.24 0.76
N PRO A 23 17.91 16.92 -0.41
CA PRO A 23 16.71 17.24 -1.20
C PRO A 23 15.86 16.01 -1.56
N ASN A 24 16.44 14.82 -1.47
CA ASN A 24 15.83 13.55 -1.88
C ASN A 24 15.16 12.77 -0.73
N LYS A 25 15.38 13.17 0.53
CA LYS A 25 14.82 12.45 1.69
C LYS A 25 13.29 12.33 1.67
N PRO A 26 12.52 13.39 1.35
CA PRO A 26 11.06 13.29 1.29
C PRO A 26 10.55 12.25 0.28
N PHE A 27 11.20 12.14 -0.88
CA PHE A 27 10.87 11.15 -1.91
C PHE A 27 11.25 9.73 -1.48
N SER A 28 12.39 9.58 -0.81
CA SER A 28 12.79 8.29 -0.23
C SER A 28 11.83 7.84 0.88
N ASP A 29 11.43 8.75 1.77
CA ASP A 29 10.45 8.47 2.83
C ASP A 29 9.09 8.07 2.24
N PHE A 30 8.67 8.72 1.14
CA PHE A 30 7.45 8.40 0.42
C PHE A 30 7.51 7.01 -0.24
N ASP A 31 8.56 6.71 -1.00
CA ASP A 31 8.81 5.39 -1.60
C ASP A 31 8.84 4.27 -0.54
N GLN A 32 9.54 4.49 0.58
CA GLN A 32 9.56 3.53 1.69
C GLN A 32 8.19 3.33 2.33
N ALA A 33 7.42 4.40 2.55
CA ALA A 33 6.08 4.30 3.12
C ALA A 33 5.15 3.54 2.18
N THR A 34 5.17 3.86 0.88
CA THR A 34 4.35 3.18 -0.13
C THR A 34 4.67 1.69 -0.23
N ARG A 35 5.95 1.30 -0.25
CA ARG A 35 6.31 -0.13 -0.24
C ARG A 35 5.78 -0.88 0.98
N LYS A 36 5.78 -0.24 2.16
CA LYS A 36 5.22 -0.85 3.37
C LYS A 36 3.72 -1.04 3.26
N VAL A 37 3.00 -0.06 2.70
CA VAL A 37 1.57 -0.17 2.41
C VAL A 37 1.32 -1.30 1.41
N GLN A 38 2.01 -1.30 0.27
CA GLN A 38 1.90 -2.36 -0.74
C GLN A 38 2.08 -3.76 -0.15
N LEU A 39 3.18 -4.00 0.58
CA LEU A 39 3.48 -5.31 1.17
C LEU A 39 2.45 -5.71 2.23
N SER A 40 2.12 -4.79 3.14
CA SER A 40 1.19 -5.09 4.25
C SER A 40 -0.22 -5.32 3.73
N THR A 41 -0.69 -4.48 2.81
CA THR A 41 -2.01 -4.64 2.20
C THR A 41 -2.05 -5.90 1.35
N GLY A 42 -1.02 -6.18 0.53
CA GLY A 42 -0.93 -7.41 -0.27
C GLY A 42 -1.04 -8.67 0.59
N ASN A 43 -0.32 -8.73 1.71
CA ASN A 43 -0.46 -9.80 2.70
C ASN A 43 -1.90 -9.90 3.25
N THR A 44 -2.61 -8.79 3.44
CA THR A 44 -4.03 -8.79 3.85
C THR A 44 -4.89 -9.47 2.78
N LEU A 45 -4.69 -9.11 1.51
CA LEU A 45 -5.46 -9.66 0.39
C LEU A 45 -5.22 -11.18 0.27
N GLU A 46 -3.97 -11.64 0.43
CA GLU A 46 -3.65 -13.07 0.43
C GLU A 46 -4.32 -13.83 1.59
N ARG A 47 -4.35 -13.24 2.80
CA ARG A 47 -5.03 -13.83 3.96
C ARG A 47 -6.54 -13.91 3.76
N ILE A 48 -7.14 -12.95 3.07
CA ILE A 48 -8.55 -13.02 2.65
C ILE A 48 -8.77 -14.21 1.72
N GLN A 49 -7.94 -14.36 0.67
CA GLN A 49 -8.04 -15.51 -0.24
C GLN A 49 -7.82 -16.84 0.47
N HIS A 50 -6.90 -16.90 1.42
CA HIS A 50 -6.66 -18.10 2.20
C HIS A 50 -7.87 -18.46 3.07
N ASN A 51 -8.43 -17.51 3.80
CA ASN A 51 -9.62 -17.74 4.63
C ASN A 51 -10.86 -18.08 3.80
N ALA A 52 -10.98 -17.48 2.61
CA ALA A 52 -11.99 -17.82 1.61
C ALA A 52 -11.90 -19.31 1.23
N ARG A 53 -10.71 -19.79 0.84
CA ARG A 53 -10.49 -21.20 0.47
C ARG A 53 -10.77 -22.15 1.64
N LEU A 54 -10.29 -21.82 2.84
CA LEU A 54 -10.59 -22.60 4.04
C LEU A 54 -12.09 -22.64 4.35
N ASN A 55 -12.83 -21.57 4.03
CA ASN A 55 -14.27 -21.56 4.20
C ASN A 55 -14.94 -22.46 3.15
N ALA A 56 -14.51 -22.42 1.89
CA ALA A 56 -15.03 -23.32 0.85
C ALA A 56 -14.87 -24.79 1.22
N VAL A 57 -13.72 -25.18 1.76
CA VAL A 57 -13.47 -26.55 2.24
C VAL A 57 -14.41 -26.92 3.40
N LEU A 58 -14.60 -25.98 4.34
CA LEU A 58 -15.47 -26.19 5.50
C LEU A 58 -16.95 -26.36 5.11
N THR A 59 -17.38 -25.63 4.08
CA THR A 59 -18.78 -25.61 3.64
C THR A 59 -19.08 -26.58 2.50
N ALA A 60 -18.08 -27.29 1.98
CA ALA A 60 -18.26 -28.23 0.90
C ALA A 60 -19.23 -29.34 1.32
N PRO A 61 -20.19 -29.73 0.46
CA PRO A 61 -21.11 -30.81 0.77
C PRO A 61 -20.34 -32.13 0.87
N ASN A 62 -20.81 -33.04 1.73
CA ASN A 62 -20.31 -34.41 1.81
C ASN A 62 -20.82 -35.24 0.61
N ALA A 63 -20.27 -34.96 -0.57
CA ALA A 63 -20.62 -35.57 -1.86
C ALA A 63 -19.34 -35.87 -2.67
N PRO A 64 -19.41 -36.71 -3.72
CA PRO A 64 -18.27 -36.94 -4.61
C PRO A 64 -17.68 -35.63 -5.15
N LEU A 65 -16.35 -35.52 -5.11
CA LEU A 65 -15.65 -34.32 -5.53
C LEU A 65 -15.76 -34.13 -7.05
N ASN A 66 -15.98 -32.88 -7.45
CA ASN A 66 -15.98 -32.40 -8.82
C ASN A 66 -15.23 -31.05 -8.89
N PRO A 67 -14.93 -30.51 -10.09
CA PRO A 67 -14.21 -29.23 -10.23
C PRO A 67 -14.83 -28.04 -9.49
N ASP A 68 -16.13 -28.12 -9.15
CA ASP A 68 -16.87 -27.03 -8.52
C ASP A 68 -17.06 -27.19 -7.01
N THR A 69 -16.56 -28.29 -6.41
CA THR A 69 -16.82 -28.63 -5.01
C THR A 69 -16.33 -27.59 -4.02
N PHE A 70 -15.24 -26.90 -4.34
CA PHE A 70 -14.65 -25.85 -3.50
C PHE A 70 -14.88 -24.44 -4.06
N ARG A 71 -15.92 -24.25 -4.89
CA ARG A 71 -16.32 -22.89 -5.28
C ARG A 71 -16.74 -22.10 -4.05
N LEU A 72 -16.30 -20.86 -3.99
CA LEU A 72 -16.69 -19.93 -2.94
C LEU A 72 -18.17 -19.60 -3.07
N GLN A 73 -18.95 -19.92 -2.04
CA GLN A 73 -20.39 -19.65 -2.01
C GLN A 73 -20.74 -18.82 -0.79
N THR A 74 -21.75 -17.96 -0.94
CA THR A 74 -22.42 -17.29 0.19
C THR A 74 -23.25 -18.31 0.98
N GLY A 75 -23.74 -17.90 2.16
CA GLY A 75 -24.71 -18.72 2.90
C GLY A 75 -26.03 -19.01 2.16
N SER A 76 -26.31 -18.28 1.06
CA SER A 76 -27.46 -18.50 0.16
C SER A 76 -27.12 -19.35 -1.07
N GLY A 77 -25.88 -19.85 -1.19
CA GLY A 77 -25.42 -20.68 -2.31
C GLY A 77 -24.97 -19.92 -3.56
N ALA A 78 -24.99 -18.58 -3.54
CA ALA A 78 -24.50 -17.78 -4.66
C ALA A 78 -22.97 -17.81 -4.71
N SER A 79 -22.40 -18.01 -5.90
CA SER A 79 -20.94 -17.93 -6.08
C SER A 79 -20.44 -16.53 -5.75
N TYR A 80 -19.33 -16.43 -5.02
CA TYR A 80 -18.68 -15.16 -4.71
C TYR A 80 -17.16 -15.31 -4.89
N ASP A 81 -16.71 -15.08 -6.11
CA ASP A 81 -15.29 -15.06 -6.44
C ASP A 81 -14.71 -13.65 -6.21
N LEU A 82 -13.78 -13.58 -5.26
CA LEU A 82 -13.07 -12.34 -4.92
C LEU A 82 -11.79 -12.14 -5.71
N ALA A 83 -11.29 -13.16 -6.40
CA ALA A 83 -9.99 -13.10 -7.05
C ALA A 83 -9.86 -11.89 -8.00
N PRO A 84 -10.88 -11.53 -8.82
CA PRO A 84 -10.81 -10.34 -9.67
C PRO A 84 -10.67 -9.03 -8.87
N ALA A 85 -11.51 -8.82 -7.85
CA ALA A 85 -11.49 -7.59 -7.05
C ALA A 85 -10.18 -7.45 -6.25
N LEU A 86 -9.67 -8.56 -5.70
CA LEU A 86 -8.40 -8.57 -4.99
C LEU A 86 -7.22 -8.36 -5.96
N GLY A 87 -7.29 -8.90 -7.18
CA GLY A 87 -6.30 -8.67 -8.24
C GLY A 87 -6.25 -7.20 -8.67
N GLN A 88 -7.39 -6.54 -8.78
CA GLN A 88 -7.49 -5.10 -9.06
C GLN A 88 -6.83 -4.25 -7.97
N LEU A 89 -7.11 -4.57 -6.70
CA LEU A 89 -6.49 -3.89 -5.57
C LEU A 89 -4.98 -4.10 -5.55
N GLN A 90 -4.51 -5.32 -5.80
CA GLN A 90 -3.08 -5.61 -5.88
C GLN A 90 -2.40 -4.81 -7.00
N ALA A 91 -2.96 -4.81 -8.22
CA ALA A 91 -2.41 -4.04 -9.33
C ALA A 91 -2.40 -2.53 -9.08
N THR A 92 -3.38 -2.02 -8.33
CA THR A 92 -3.42 -0.62 -7.89
C THR A 92 -2.25 -0.33 -6.93
N LEU A 93 -2.03 -1.18 -5.93
CA LEU A 93 -0.92 -1.04 -4.97
C LEU A 93 0.45 -1.11 -5.66
N ASP A 94 0.61 -2.03 -6.62
CA ASP A 94 1.84 -2.19 -7.40
C ASP A 94 2.11 -0.93 -8.23
N THR A 95 1.07 -0.37 -8.85
CA THR A 95 1.17 0.89 -9.62
C THR A 95 1.56 2.07 -8.73
N LEU A 96 0.95 2.20 -7.55
CA LEU A 96 1.30 3.27 -6.59
C LEU A 96 2.75 3.13 -6.10
N ALA A 97 3.20 1.90 -5.82
CA ALA A 97 4.56 1.61 -5.39
C ALA A 97 5.60 1.92 -6.47
N LEU A 98 5.33 1.52 -7.72
CA LEU A 98 6.20 1.83 -8.84
C LEU A 98 6.22 3.33 -9.13
N TYR A 99 5.08 4.01 -9.08
CA TYR A 99 5.03 5.47 -9.19
C TYR A 99 5.92 6.17 -8.16
N ALA A 100 5.79 5.82 -6.88
CA ALA A 100 6.60 6.41 -5.81
C ALA A 100 8.10 6.12 -5.98
N ARG A 101 8.44 4.91 -6.44
CA ARG A 101 9.83 4.52 -6.76
C ARG A 101 10.38 5.35 -7.92
N THR A 102 9.60 5.57 -8.97
CA THR A 102 10.00 6.38 -10.13
C THR A 102 10.24 7.83 -9.72
N LEU A 103 9.38 8.42 -8.86
CA LEU A 103 9.62 9.74 -8.29
C LEU A 103 10.92 9.80 -7.47
N ASN A 104 11.20 8.79 -6.65
CA ASN A 104 12.44 8.72 -5.87
C ASN A 104 13.68 8.58 -6.77
N GLY A 105 13.58 7.82 -7.87
CA GLY A 105 14.63 7.72 -8.88
C GLY A 105 14.90 9.06 -9.58
N LEU A 106 13.86 9.78 -9.96
CA LEU A 106 13.96 11.10 -10.60
C LEU A 106 14.52 12.19 -9.69
N ALA A 107 14.22 12.12 -8.39
CA ALA A 107 14.79 13.01 -7.40
C ALA A 107 16.29 12.71 -7.15
N GLY A 108 16.75 11.48 -7.41
CA GLY A 108 18.12 11.00 -7.17
C GLY A 108 19.26 11.64 -7.99
N ASP A 109 20.51 11.38 -7.58
CA ASP A 109 21.74 11.89 -8.22
C ASP A 109 22.09 11.19 -9.57
N ARG A 110 23.11 11.72 -10.27
CA ARG A 110 23.53 11.45 -11.68
C ARG A 110 23.53 10.00 -12.20
N GLU A 111 23.66 8.97 -11.37
CA GLU A 111 23.46 7.56 -11.80
C GLU A 111 21.98 7.21 -12.07
N ALA A 112 21.09 8.18 -11.93
CA ALA A 112 19.65 8.07 -12.13
C ALA A 112 19.23 7.86 -13.60
N GLU A 113 19.99 8.28 -14.62
CA GLU A 113 19.49 8.29 -16.00
C GLU A 113 19.10 6.89 -16.52
N ALA A 114 19.99 5.90 -16.42
CA ALA A 114 19.65 4.51 -16.77
C ALA A 114 18.58 3.90 -15.85
N ARG A 115 18.45 4.40 -14.61
CA ARG A 115 17.43 3.95 -13.65
C ARG A 115 16.07 4.58 -13.91
N VAL A 116 16.03 5.77 -14.52
CA VAL A 116 14.80 6.49 -14.86
C VAL A 116 14.11 5.83 -16.05
N ASP A 117 14.86 5.42 -17.08
CA ASP A 117 14.29 4.67 -18.21
C ASP A 117 13.70 3.33 -17.75
N ALA A 118 14.45 2.57 -16.93
CA ALA A 118 13.96 1.33 -16.34
C ALA A 118 12.73 1.56 -15.44
N ALA A 119 12.75 2.56 -14.58
CA ALA A 119 11.61 2.87 -13.69
C ALA A 119 10.39 3.41 -14.44
N ALA A 120 10.58 4.09 -15.57
CA ALA A 120 9.50 4.52 -16.46
C ALA A 120 8.89 3.32 -17.19
N GLN A 121 9.71 2.39 -17.67
CA GLN A 121 9.26 1.14 -18.27
C GLN A 121 8.50 0.26 -17.27
N ASP A 122 9.05 0.04 -16.07
CA ASP A 122 8.38 -0.71 -15.01
C ASP A 122 7.03 -0.09 -14.66
N LEU A 123 6.96 1.25 -14.57
CA LEU A 123 5.71 1.97 -14.33
C LEU A 123 4.71 1.78 -15.48
N ALA A 124 5.16 1.87 -16.73
CA ALA A 124 4.32 1.65 -17.91
C ALA A 124 3.75 0.22 -17.93
N ASP A 125 4.57 -0.78 -17.65
CA ASP A 125 4.16 -2.18 -17.57
C ASP A 125 3.13 -2.40 -16.46
N SER A 126 3.34 -1.80 -15.28
CA SER A 126 2.37 -1.84 -14.18
C SER A 126 1.04 -1.17 -14.53
N ILE A 127 1.06 -0.07 -15.28
CA ILE A 127 -0.17 0.59 -15.75
C ILE A 127 -0.90 -0.30 -16.77
N GLN A 128 -0.19 -1.05 -17.61
CA GLN A 128 -0.80 -2.03 -18.49
C GLN A 128 -1.44 -3.18 -17.69
N ASP A 129 -0.76 -3.67 -16.67
CA ASP A 129 -1.29 -4.72 -15.80
C ASP A 129 -2.51 -4.24 -15.00
N LEU A 130 -2.49 -2.99 -14.50
CA LEU A 130 -3.66 -2.36 -13.91
C LEU A 130 -4.86 -2.39 -14.86
N LYS A 131 -4.67 -2.07 -16.15
CA LYS A 131 -5.74 -2.17 -17.17
C LYS A 131 -6.20 -3.61 -17.38
N ARG A 132 -5.26 -4.56 -17.51
CA ARG A 132 -5.58 -5.99 -17.72
C ARG A 132 -6.38 -6.59 -16.57
N GLN A 133 -6.10 -6.17 -15.34
CA GLN A 133 -6.84 -6.61 -14.15
C GLN A 133 -8.21 -5.94 -14.01
N GLY A 134 -8.57 -4.99 -14.88
CA GLY A 134 -9.84 -4.25 -14.81
C GLY A 134 -9.81 -3.11 -13.78
N GLY A 135 -8.63 -2.55 -13.50
CA GLY A 135 -8.48 -1.32 -12.73
C GLY A 135 -9.10 -0.11 -13.44
N ASN A 136 -9.13 1.03 -12.77
CA ASN A 136 -9.79 2.22 -13.31
C ASN A 136 -9.08 2.73 -14.59
N GLU A 137 -9.79 2.66 -15.71
CA GLU A 137 -9.22 3.01 -17.02
C GLU A 137 -8.78 4.47 -17.13
N ASP A 138 -9.54 5.40 -16.56
CA ASP A 138 -9.23 6.82 -16.63
C ASP A 138 -7.99 7.15 -15.81
N ALA A 139 -7.88 6.57 -14.61
CA ALA A 139 -6.67 6.63 -13.80
C ALA A 139 -5.47 6.07 -14.56
N ALA A 140 -5.62 4.90 -15.19
CA ALA A 140 -4.55 4.28 -15.96
C ALA A 140 -4.13 5.13 -17.18
N LYS A 141 -5.07 5.79 -17.88
CA LYS A 141 -4.77 6.73 -18.98
C LYS A 141 -4.00 7.96 -18.48
N ILE A 142 -4.41 8.53 -17.35
CA ILE A 142 -3.75 9.69 -16.74
C ILE A 142 -2.32 9.33 -16.30
N LEU A 143 -2.15 8.18 -15.64
CA LEU A 143 -0.84 7.70 -15.20
C LEU A 143 0.06 7.32 -16.37
N ALA A 144 -0.47 6.75 -17.45
CA ALA A 144 0.30 6.50 -18.67
C ALA A 144 0.85 7.80 -19.26
N THR A 145 0.03 8.85 -19.32
CA THR A 145 0.45 10.19 -19.77
C THR A 145 1.57 10.76 -18.88
N ALA A 146 1.51 10.51 -17.57
CA ALA A 146 2.56 10.92 -16.65
C ALA A 146 3.86 10.10 -16.84
N ALA A 147 3.75 8.78 -17.08
CA ALA A 147 4.89 7.90 -17.35
C ALA A 147 5.59 8.22 -18.68
N ASP A 148 4.82 8.51 -19.75
CA ASP A 148 5.37 8.90 -21.06
C ASP A 148 6.20 10.20 -20.98
N ALA A 149 5.90 11.08 -20.03
CA ALA A 149 6.67 12.30 -19.79
C ALA A 149 8.06 12.03 -19.17
N LEU A 150 8.32 10.81 -18.69
CA LEU A 150 9.56 10.41 -18.02
C LEU A 150 10.61 9.79 -18.95
N GLY A 151 10.19 9.15 -20.05
CA GLY A 151 11.07 8.42 -20.97
C GLY A 151 11.94 9.29 -21.89
N ARG A 152 12.30 10.51 -21.49
CA ARG A 152 13.19 11.41 -22.24
C ARG A 152 14.46 11.63 -21.42
N GLN A 153 15.63 11.68 -22.07
CA GLN A 153 16.87 12.08 -21.39
C GLN A 153 16.72 13.49 -20.79
N LEU A 154 16.88 13.61 -19.47
CA LEU A 154 16.69 14.86 -18.71
C LEU A 154 18.00 15.31 -18.06
N THR A 155 18.46 16.50 -18.42
CA THR A 155 19.53 17.19 -17.67
C THR A 155 19.09 17.48 -16.24
N ALA A 156 20.04 17.71 -15.32
CA ALA A 156 19.74 17.98 -13.91
C ALA A 156 18.73 19.13 -13.70
N ALA A 157 18.82 20.22 -14.48
CA ALA A 157 17.88 21.33 -14.41
C ALA A 157 16.47 20.97 -14.94
N GLN A 158 16.38 20.04 -15.88
CA GLN A 158 15.10 19.56 -16.42
C GLN A 158 14.43 18.52 -15.51
N ARG A 159 15.17 17.83 -14.64
CA ARG A 159 14.62 16.81 -13.73
C ARG A 159 13.60 17.39 -12.76
N GLN A 160 13.86 18.56 -12.16
CA GLN A 160 12.91 19.18 -11.23
C GLN A 160 11.62 19.61 -11.96
N ALA A 161 11.73 20.17 -13.17
CA ALA A 161 10.57 20.54 -13.97
C ALA A 161 9.78 19.31 -14.44
N ALA A 162 10.46 18.23 -14.82
CA ALA A 162 9.84 16.96 -15.18
C ALA A 162 9.13 16.32 -13.98
N LEU A 163 9.79 16.27 -12.83
CA LEU A 163 9.23 15.76 -11.57
C LEU A 163 7.96 16.53 -11.20
N ARG A 164 8.01 17.86 -11.24
CA ARG A 164 6.84 18.73 -11.04
C ARG A 164 5.71 18.40 -12.01
N LYS A 165 6.01 18.29 -13.31
CA LYS A 165 5.02 18.00 -14.35
C LYS A 165 4.38 16.63 -14.13
N VAL A 166 5.17 15.59 -13.89
CA VAL A 166 4.70 14.21 -13.69
C VAL A 166 3.82 14.10 -12.46
N MET A 167 4.22 14.74 -11.35
CA MET A 167 3.42 14.75 -10.13
C MET A 167 2.09 15.47 -10.32
N ALA A 168 2.10 16.63 -11.00
CA ALA A 168 0.88 17.38 -11.29
C ALA A 168 -0.05 16.62 -12.26
N THR A 169 0.50 16.00 -13.31
CA THR A 169 -0.27 15.21 -14.29
C THR A 169 -0.84 13.94 -13.66
N ALA A 170 -0.09 13.25 -12.80
CA ALA A 170 -0.54 12.02 -12.16
C ALA A 170 -1.62 12.25 -11.09
N GLN A 171 -1.67 13.44 -10.47
CA GLN A 171 -2.50 13.73 -9.30
C GLN A 171 -3.98 13.30 -9.44
N PRO A 172 -4.71 13.63 -10.54
CA PRO A 172 -6.10 13.21 -10.68
C PRO A 172 -6.24 11.68 -10.83
N GLY A 173 -5.27 11.03 -11.47
CA GLY A 173 -5.22 9.57 -11.58
C GLY A 173 -5.01 8.89 -10.23
N LEU A 174 -4.15 9.47 -9.37
CA LEU A 174 -3.92 8.98 -8.01
C LEU A 174 -5.18 9.11 -7.13
N GLU A 175 -5.93 10.21 -7.28
CA GLU A 175 -7.22 10.41 -6.60
C GLU A 175 -8.24 9.36 -7.02
N LEU A 176 -8.37 9.12 -8.33
CA LEU A 176 -9.23 8.06 -8.86
C LEU A 176 -8.81 6.68 -8.32
N LEU A 177 -7.52 6.34 -8.31
CA LEU A 177 -7.06 5.06 -7.75
C LEU A 177 -7.42 4.93 -6.27
N ALA A 178 -7.23 5.98 -5.48
CA ALA A 178 -7.57 5.98 -4.06
C ALA A 178 -9.08 5.79 -3.84
N ASP A 179 -9.93 6.49 -4.58
CA ASP A 179 -11.39 6.40 -4.46
C ASP A 179 -11.93 5.03 -4.91
N ASN A 180 -11.40 4.48 -6.00
CA ASN A 180 -11.75 3.14 -6.44
C ASN A 180 -11.31 2.07 -5.43
N SER A 181 -10.10 2.20 -4.89
CA SER A 181 -9.60 1.30 -3.85
C SER A 181 -10.46 1.36 -2.60
N HIS A 182 -10.86 2.56 -2.16
CA HIS A 182 -11.75 2.75 -1.02
C HIS A 182 -13.10 2.04 -1.23
N ARG A 183 -13.71 2.21 -2.40
CA ARG A 183 -14.95 1.50 -2.75
C ARG A 183 -14.78 -0.01 -2.67
N ALA A 184 -13.72 -0.55 -3.28
CA ALA A 184 -13.45 -1.98 -3.25
C ALA A 184 -13.18 -2.49 -1.81
N LEU A 185 -12.36 -1.79 -1.04
CA LEU A 185 -12.03 -2.13 0.35
C LEU A 185 -13.26 -2.06 1.27
N SER A 186 -14.16 -1.09 1.06
CA SER A 186 -15.39 -0.93 1.84
C SER A 186 -16.37 -2.10 1.69
N MET A 187 -16.27 -2.87 0.61
CA MET A 187 -17.11 -4.04 0.37
C MET A 187 -16.59 -5.32 1.07
N LEU A 188 -15.29 -5.38 1.35
CA LEU A 188 -14.64 -6.58 1.92
C LEU A 188 -15.10 -6.92 3.36
N PRO A 189 -15.41 -5.98 4.26
CA PRO A 189 -15.95 -6.31 5.60
C PRO A 189 -17.25 -7.12 5.56
N ALA A 190 -18.16 -6.82 4.62
CA ALA A 190 -19.39 -7.59 4.45
C ALA A 190 -19.08 -9.04 4.08
N TYR A 191 -18.04 -9.26 3.28
CA TYR A 191 -17.57 -10.60 2.94
C TYR A 191 -16.97 -11.35 4.15
N LEU A 192 -16.15 -10.67 4.95
CA LEU A 192 -15.60 -11.27 6.17
C LEU A 192 -16.71 -11.69 7.14
N THR A 193 -17.82 -10.94 7.16
CA THR A 193 -19.02 -11.30 7.94
C THR A 193 -19.64 -12.59 7.43
N VAL A 194 -19.77 -12.77 6.11
CA VAL A 194 -20.27 -14.04 5.53
C VAL A 194 -19.39 -15.23 5.91
N ILE A 195 -18.06 -15.08 5.84
CA ILE A 195 -17.12 -16.14 6.29
C ILE A 195 -17.31 -16.42 7.77
N ARG A 196 -17.36 -15.38 8.61
CA ARG A 196 -17.53 -15.49 10.07
C ARG A 196 -18.80 -16.25 10.42
N ASP A 197 -19.92 -15.89 9.82
CA ASP A 197 -21.21 -16.53 10.06
C ASP A 197 -21.21 -17.99 9.61
N SER A 198 -20.60 -18.26 8.46
CA SER A 198 -20.46 -19.62 7.95
C SER A 198 -19.62 -20.51 8.87
N LEU A 199 -18.48 -19.99 9.34
CA LEU A 199 -17.62 -20.64 10.31
C LEU A 199 -18.38 -20.97 11.59
N LEU A 200 -19.12 -19.99 12.14
CA LEU A 200 -19.88 -20.17 13.38
C LEU A 200 -21.02 -21.19 13.22
N ARG A 201 -21.76 -21.15 12.11
CA ARG A 201 -22.81 -22.14 11.83
C ARG A 201 -22.24 -23.54 11.79
N HIS A 202 -21.16 -23.75 11.03
CA HIS A 202 -20.53 -25.06 10.94
C HIS A 202 -19.91 -25.49 12.28
N ALA A 203 -19.26 -24.57 12.99
CA ALA A 203 -18.64 -24.83 14.28
C ALA A 203 -19.67 -25.28 15.33
N ASN A 204 -20.85 -24.66 15.35
CA ASN A 204 -21.94 -25.05 16.25
C ASN A 204 -22.52 -26.42 15.90
N PHE A 205 -22.64 -26.75 14.61
CA PHE A 205 -23.14 -28.05 14.16
C PHE A 205 -22.18 -29.21 14.50
N SER A 206 -20.86 -28.96 14.42
CA SER A 206 -19.81 -29.97 14.58
C SER A 206 -19.13 -29.95 15.96
N ARG A 207 -19.65 -29.17 16.91
CA ARG A 207 -19.00 -28.91 18.20
C ARG A 207 -18.95 -30.19 19.06
N PRO A 208 -17.78 -30.65 19.53
CA PRO A 208 -17.67 -31.84 20.38
C PRO A 208 -18.38 -31.68 21.74
N PRO A 209 -18.67 -32.77 22.48
CA PRO A 209 -19.29 -32.71 23.80
C PRO A 209 -18.50 -31.87 24.81
N TYR A 210 -19.22 -31.15 25.68
CA TYR A 210 -18.63 -30.31 26.72
C TYR A 210 -17.74 -31.11 27.69
N GLY A 211 -16.69 -30.47 28.21
CA GLY A 211 -15.76 -31.08 29.18
C GLY A 211 -14.70 -32.01 28.58
N SER A 212 -14.70 -32.23 27.25
CA SER A 212 -13.68 -33.05 26.58
C SER A 212 -12.46 -32.23 26.15
N TRP A 213 -11.29 -32.87 26.08
CA TRP A 213 -10.08 -32.26 25.49
C TRP A 213 -10.29 -31.88 24.01
N GLN A 214 -11.02 -32.71 23.28
CA GLN A 214 -11.41 -32.45 21.88
C GLN A 214 -12.22 -31.16 21.76
N ARG A 215 -13.14 -30.90 22.69
CA ARG A 215 -13.91 -29.65 22.74
C ARG A 215 -13.01 -28.44 23.00
N TYR A 216 -12.06 -28.55 23.93
CA TYR A 216 -11.11 -27.47 24.18
C TYR A 216 -10.29 -27.13 22.93
N GLN A 217 -9.70 -28.13 22.27
CA GLN A 217 -8.91 -27.93 21.05
C GLN A 217 -9.74 -27.34 19.90
N PHE A 218 -10.98 -27.85 19.74
CA PHE A 218 -11.92 -27.33 18.76
C PHE A 218 -12.25 -25.86 19.01
N ASP A 219 -12.67 -25.51 20.22
CA ASP A 219 -13.04 -24.14 20.58
C ASP A 219 -11.85 -23.18 20.44
N LEU A 220 -10.64 -23.63 20.78
CA LEU A 220 -9.41 -22.86 20.58
C LEU A 220 -9.13 -22.60 19.10
N ALA A 221 -9.30 -23.61 18.23
CA ALA A 221 -9.11 -23.45 16.79
C ALA A 221 -10.13 -22.48 16.19
N ILE A 222 -11.40 -22.56 16.60
CA ILE A 222 -12.45 -21.62 16.17
C ILE A 222 -12.15 -20.20 16.67
N ALA A 223 -11.77 -20.04 17.94
CA ALA A 223 -11.41 -18.74 18.50
C ALA A 223 -10.22 -18.08 17.77
N ASN A 224 -9.20 -18.87 17.42
CA ASN A 224 -8.06 -18.37 16.64
C ASN A 224 -8.49 -17.91 15.24
N ARG A 225 -9.39 -18.63 14.59
CA ARG A 225 -9.89 -18.28 13.26
C ARG A 225 -10.80 -17.05 13.29
N LEU A 226 -11.59 -16.85 14.35
CA LEU A 226 -12.37 -15.62 14.55
C LEU A 226 -11.46 -14.41 14.75
N ARG A 227 -10.44 -14.54 15.60
CA ARG A 227 -9.43 -13.51 15.82
C ARG A 227 -8.68 -13.15 14.54
N GLU A 228 -8.41 -14.13 13.68
CA GLU A 228 -7.80 -13.91 12.37
C GLU A 228 -8.68 -13.02 11.47
N LEU A 229 -10.00 -13.27 11.44
CA LEU A 229 -10.94 -12.44 10.66
C LEU A 229 -11.02 -11.00 11.20
N GLU A 230 -11.04 -10.82 12.52
CA GLU A 230 -11.00 -9.49 13.16
C GLU A 230 -9.71 -8.74 12.79
N ARG A 231 -8.58 -9.46 12.76
CA ARG A 231 -7.29 -8.89 12.36
C ARG A 231 -7.29 -8.46 10.90
N ILE A 232 -7.86 -9.25 10.01
CA ILE A 232 -8.00 -8.89 8.59
C ILE A 232 -8.88 -7.64 8.47
N GLU A 233 -9.99 -7.56 9.21
CA GLU A 233 -10.89 -6.40 9.20
C GLU A 233 -10.19 -5.11 9.63
N ALA A 234 -9.41 -5.15 10.72
CA ALA A 234 -8.59 -4.01 11.16
C ALA A 234 -7.52 -3.64 10.13
N ALA A 235 -6.86 -4.63 9.51
CA ALA A 235 -5.86 -4.39 8.47
C ALA A 235 -6.47 -3.75 7.21
N LEU A 236 -7.69 -4.12 6.83
CA LEU A 236 -8.42 -3.51 5.71
C LEU A 236 -8.70 -2.03 5.97
N GLN A 237 -9.15 -1.68 7.17
CA GLN A 237 -9.40 -0.28 7.55
C GLN A 237 -8.12 0.56 7.50
N ALA A 238 -7.02 0.02 8.05
CA ALA A 238 -5.73 0.70 8.00
C ALA A 238 -5.18 0.82 6.57
N SER A 239 -5.40 -0.21 5.73
CA SER A 239 -5.02 -0.21 4.31
C SER A 239 -5.77 0.88 3.55
N ASP A 240 -7.08 1.00 3.79
CA ASP A 240 -7.93 2.03 3.20
C ASP A 240 -7.44 3.44 3.57
N GLN A 241 -7.21 3.69 4.86
CA GLN A 241 -6.67 4.97 5.36
C GLN A 241 -5.32 5.31 4.71
N ALA A 242 -4.42 4.33 4.59
CA ALA A 242 -3.11 4.54 3.98
C ALA A 242 -3.22 4.89 2.49
N ILE A 243 -4.04 4.15 1.73
CA ILE A 243 -4.24 4.40 0.29
C ILE A 243 -4.91 5.76 0.06
N GLN A 244 -5.91 6.10 0.86
CA GLN A 244 -6.56 7.42 0.84
C GLN A 244 -5.59 8.57 1.19
N GLY A 245 -4.58 8.31 2.01
CA GLY A 245 -3.53 9.27 2.35
C GLY A 245 -2.52 9.53 1.22
N PHE A 246 -2.41 8.63 0.24
CA PHE A 246 -1.40 8.70 -0.83
C PHE A 246 -1.48 9.98 -1.68
N PRO A 247 -2.65 10.38 -2.22
CA PRO A 247 -2.74 11.56 -3.06
C PRO A 247 -2.41 12.86 -2.30
N ALA A 248 -2.73 12.92 -1.01
CA ALA A 248 -2.39 14.07 -0.16
C ALA A 248 -0.88 14.18 0.08
N ALA A 249 -0.20 13.05 0.30
CA ALA A 249 1.26 13.02 0.41
C ALA A 249 1.94 13.45 -0.91
N ASN A 250 1.45 12.98 -2.07
CA ASN A 250 1.95 13.41 -3.38
C ASN A 250 1.79 14.93 -3.58
N ARG A 251 0.60 15.48 -3.28
CA ARG A 251 0.32 16.92 -3.42
C ARG A 251 1.24 17.76 -2.53
N GLN A 252 1.49 17.31 -1.30
CA GLN A 252 2.40 18.00 -0.39
C GLN A 252 3.87 17.94 -0.87
N LEU A 253 4.31 16.81 -1.42
CA LEU A 253 5.64 16.70 -2.03
C LEU A 253 5.78 17.67 -3.22
N LEU A 254 4.76 17.77 -4.07
CA LEU A 254 4.72 18.72 -5.18
C LEU A 254 4.84 20.17 -4.68
N GLN A 255 4.09 20.54 -3.66
CA GLN A 255 4.18 21.88 -3.04
C GLN A 255 5.57 22.16 -2.46
N ASN A 256 6.18 21.15 -1.83
CA ASN A 256 7.51 21.27 -1.23
C ASN A 256 8.64 21.40 -2.27
N LEU A 257 8.42 20.94 -3.51
CA LEU A 257 9.34 21.20 -4.64
C LEU A 257 9.35 22.67 -5.05
N ASP A 258 8.22 23.36 -4.91
CA ASP A 258 8.05 24.76 -5.32
C ASP A 258 8.43 25.74 -4.21
N ALA A 259 8.06 25.43 -2.98
CA ALA A 259 8.34 26.24 -1.80
C ALA A 259 8.69 25.31 -0.61
N PRO A 260 9.98 25.08 -0.33
CA PRO A 260 10.41 24.20 0.74
C PRO A 260 9.83 24.64 2.09
N ALA A 261 8.87 23.87 2.60
CA ALA A 261 8.22 24.13 3.88
C ALA A 261 8.88 23.30 4.99
N SER A 262 8.87 23.83 6.22
CA SER A 262 9.46 23.13 7.37
C SER A 262 8.65 21.91 7.84
N SER A 263 7.39 21.74 7.40
CA SER A 263 6.51 20.65 7.84
C SER A 263 5.87 19.85 6.69
N LEU A 264 6.28 18.59 6.54
CA LEU A 264 5.67 17.60 5.65
C LEU A 264 4.64 16.73 6.40
N GLN A 265 3.57 17.34 6.92
CA GLN A 265 2.59 16.66 7.78
C GLN A 265 1.85 15.49 7.11
N ALA A 266 1.40 15.63 5.86
CA ALA A 266 0.69 14.57 5.14
C ALA A 266 1.63 13.38 4.86
N LEU A 267 2.87 13.63 4.46
CA LEU A 267 3.88 12.60 4.31
C LEU A 267 4.18 11.90 5.64
N ARG A 268 4.29 12.64 6.75
CA ARG A 268 4.49 12.07 8.09
C ARG A 268 3.31 11.20 8.51
N ALA A 269 2.07 11.66 8.27
CA ALA A 269 0.86 10.90 8.56
C ALA A 269 0.81 9.60 7.74
N PHE A 270 1.08 9.68 6.43
CA PHE A 270 1.15 8.52 5.55
C PHE A 270 2.24 7.53 6.00
N ALA A 271 3.44 8.03 6.31
CA ALA A 271 4.53 7.19 6.80
C ALA A 271 4.25 6.58 8.19
N ALA A 272 3.49 7.27 9.05
CA ALA A 272 3.06 6.74 10.34
C ALA A 272 2.04 5.61 10.15
N GLU A 273 1.05 5.77 9.27
CA GLU A 273 0.07 4.72 8.97
C GLU A 273 0.73 3.51 8.30
N ALA A 274 1.66 3.75 7.37
CA ALA A 274 2.47 2.68 6.76
C ALA A 274 3.29 1.89 7.80
N ARG A 275 3.80 2.56 8.85
CA ARG A 275 4.49 1.88 9.97
C ARG A 275 3.51 1.10 10.83
N ARG A 276 2.37 1.68 11.17
CA ARG A 276 1.31 1.02 11.95
C ARG A 276 0.83 -0.26 11.27
N LEU A 277 0.58 -0.21 9.96
CA LEU A 277 0.27 -1.37 9.13
C LEU A 277 1.35 -2.45 9.23
N ARG A 278 2.62 -2.08 9.03
CA ARG A 278 3.74 -3.03 9.13
C ARG A 278 3.87 -3.64 10.53
N ASP A 279 3.74 -2.82 11.57
CA ASP A 279 3.93 -3.26 12.95
C ASP A 279 2.79 -4.20 13.37
N PHE A 280 1.55 -3.91 12.95
CA PHE A 280 0.43 -4.84 13.03
C PHE A 280 0.75 -6.20 12.41
N TYR A 281 1.45 -6.22 11.26
CA TYR A 281 1.89 -7.47 10.62
C TYR A 281 3.01 -8.20 11.36
N ARG A 282 3.97 -7.49 11.97
CA ARG A 282 5.07 -8.10 12.72
C ARG A 282 4.62 -8.69 14.07
N GLU A 283 3.53 -8.19 14.61
CA GLU A 283 2.93 -8.69 15.85
C GLU A 283 2.03 -9.92 15.63
N LEU A 284 1.82 -10.33 14.38
CA LEU A 284 1.17 -11.60 14.08
C LEU A 284 2.16 -12.74 14.39
N PRO A 285 1.75 -13.78 15.13
CA PRO A 285 2.60 -14.94 15.33
C PRO A 285 2.99 -15.53 13.97
N ASP A 286 4.28 -15.74 13.74
CA ASP A 286 4.75 -16.60 12.66
C ASP A 286 4.11 -17.99 12.86
N LYS A 287 3.65 -18.58 11.76
CA LYS A 287 3.02 -19.90 11.75
C LYS A 287 3.93 -20.98 12.33
#